data_AF-A0A365P4S8-F1
#
_entry.id   AF-A0A365P4S8-F1
#
_cell.length_a   1.000
_cell.length_b   1.000
_cell.length_c   1.000
_cell.angle_alpha   90.00
_cell.angle_beta   90.00
_cell.angle_gamma   90.00
#
_symmetry.space_group_name_H-M   'P 1'
#
loop_
_entity.id
_entity.type
_entity.pdbx_description
1 polymer ?
#
loop_
_entity_poly.entity_id
_entity_poly.type
_entity_poly.pdbx_seq_one_letter_code
_entity_poly.pdbx_strand_id
1 'polypeptide(L)'
;MKILLVLLFLNITLSCATKNIRYNHINIIEKYSSNYIIYVDDKKIDFENVYLDKDNIEYVKIDKQNKTLHIKQLKTIELIEVSRLYIDRVMKTNENHDVNQLEILVVVNGLPRKKNFLIDPKTITSIKILSKNDIHNMIYGEKSFDGGIVVVTN
;
A
#
# COMPACT_ATOMS: atom_id res chain seq x y z
N MET A 1 30.69 10.03 42.34
CA MET A 1 29.25 10.02 41.96
C MET A 1 28.84 11.07 40.92
N LYS A 2 29.37 12.31 40.92
CA LYS A 2 28.94 13.36 39.96
C LYS A 2 29.19 13.04 38.47
N ILE A 3 30.29 12.37 38.14
CA ILE A 3 30.65 11.99 36.76
C ILE A 3 29.75 10.90 36.17
N LEU A 4 29.30 9.95 36.99
CA LEU A 4 28.42 8.86 36.54
C LEU A 4 27.04 9.40 36.14
N LEU A 5 26.55 10.41 36.87
CA LEU A 5 25.30 11.13 36.57
C LEU A 5 25.40 11.92 35.27
N VAL A 6 26.53 12.59 35.01
CA VAL A 6 26.78 13.33 33.76
C VAL A 6 26.82 12.38 32.55
N LEU A 7 27.46 11.21 32.69
CA LEU A 7 27.45 10.15 31.66
C LEU A 7 26.05 9.58 31.40
N LEU A 8 25.23 9.43 32.45
CA LEU A 8 23.85 8.96 32.31
C LEU A 8 22.99 9.97 31.53
N PHE A 9 23.13 11.27 31.83
CA PHE A 9 22.41 12.33 31.10
C PHE A 9 22.87 12.47 29.65
N LEU A 10 24.16 12.24 29.34
CA LEU A 10 24.68 12.30 27.96
C LEU A 10 24.09 11.20 27.05
N ASN A 11 23.83 10.01 27.60
CA ASN A 11 23.25 8.90 26.84
C ASN A 11 21.76 9.14 26.52
N ILE A 12 21.04 9.87 27.38
CA ILE A 12 19.62 10.16 27.19
C ILE A 12 19.41 11.16 26.04
N THR A 13 20.32 12.13 25.86
CA THR A 13 20.20 13.14 24.78
C THR A 13 20.52 12.61 23.38
N LEU A 14 21.21 11.46 23.28
CA LEU A 14 21.56 10.82 21.99
C LEU A 14 20.46 9.87 21.48
N SER A 15 19.42 9.58 22.27
CA SER A 15 18.38 8.61 21.92
C SER A 15 17.26 9.21 21.05
N CYS A 16 17.18 10.53 20.93
CA CYS A 16 16.17 11.23 20.12
C CYS A 16 16.60 11.33 18.64
N ALA A 17 16.84 10.18 18.01
CA ALA A 17 17.38 10.11 16.65
C ALA A 17 16.25 10.06 15.62
N THR A 18 15.64 11.22 15.37
CA THR A 18 14.78 11.39 14.20
C THR A 18 15.62 11.51 12.94
N LYS A 19 15.28 10.76 11.88
CA LYS A 19 16.06 10.75 10.63
C LYS A 19 15.15 10.87 9.40
N ASN A 20 15.56 11.71 8.46
CA ASN A 20 14.97 11.72 7.12
C ASN A 20 15.61 10.63 6.23
N ILE A 21 14.80 9.92 5.48
CA ILE A 21 15.24 8.93 4.48
C ILE A 21 14.60 9.23 3.12
N ARG A 22 15.22 8.72 2.05
CA ARG A 22 14.59 8.73 0.73
C ARG A 22 13.44 7.73 0.71
N TYR A 23 12.34 8.11 0.06
CA TYR A 23 11.23 7.19 -0.18
C TYR A 23 11.67 6.02 -1.07
N ASN A 24 11.40 4.81 -0.59
CA ASN A 24 11.49 3.57 -1.35
C ASN A 24 10.47 2.60 -0.76
N HIS A 25 9.43 2.28 -1.53
CA HIS A 25 8.29 1.51 -1.07
C HIS A 25 8.69 0.14 -0.52
N ILE A 26 9.50 -0.62 -1.26
CA ILE A 26 9.98 -1.96 -0.86
C ILE A 26 10.77 -1.90 0.43
N ASN A 27 11.76 -1.00 0.51
CA ASN A 27 12.58 -0.83 1.72
C ASN A 27 11.74 -0.44 2.93
N ILE A 28 10.68 0.35 2.73
CA ILE A 28 9.80 0.75 3.83
C ILE A 28 9.00 -0.45 4.34
N ILE A 29 8.44 -1.25 3.43
CA ILE A 29 7.73 -2.47 3.79
C ILE A 29 8.64 -3.42 4.57
N GLU A 30 9.80 -3.76 4.00
CA GLU A 30 10.70 -4.77 4.57
C GLU A 30 11.27 -4.36 5.93
N LYS A 31 11.57 -3.08 6.14
CA LYS A 31 12.27 -2.61 7.34
C LYS A 31 11.36 -2.06 8.43
N TYR A 32 10.22 -1.49 8.07
CA TYR A 32 9.42 -0.69 9.00
C TYR A 32 7.99 -1.20 9.18
N SER A 33 7.32 -1.77 8.16
CA SER A 33 5.90 -2.16 8.28
C SER A 33 5.60 -3.12 9.43
N SER A 34 6.54 -3.99 9.81
CA SER A 34 6.36 -4.95 10.91
C SER A 34 6.53 -4.36 12.31
N ASN A 35 7.28 -3.25 12.44
CA ASN A 35 7.77 -2.76 13.74
C ASN A 35 7.46 -1.30 14.02
N TYR A 36 6.96 -0.56 13.02
CA TYR A 36 6.69 0.87 13.08
C TYR A 36 5.24 1.15 12.73
N ILE A 37 4.67 2.17 13.36
CA ILE A 37 3.38 2.74 12.93
C ILE A 37 3.66 3.70 11.79
N ILE A 38 3.07 3.45 10.63
CA ILE A 38 3.27 4.28 9.44
C ILE A 38 2.11 5.26 9.31
N TYR A 39 2.46 6.53 9.15
CA TYR A 39 1.54 7.62 8.87
C TYR A 39 1.81 8.18 7.47
N VAL A 40 0.75 8.39 6.70
CA VAL A 40 0.78 9.13 5.43
C VAL A 40 -0.12 10.35 5.60
N ASP A 41 0.42 11.55 5.44
CA ASP A 41 -0.30 12.81 5.67
C ASP A 41 -1.05 12.81 7.02
N ASP A 42 -0.33 12.43 8.09
CA ASP A 42 -0.80 12.35 9.48
C ASP A 42 -1.91 11.31 9.74
N LYS A 43 -2.26 10.50 8.74
CA LYS A 43 -3.20 9.38 8.88
C LYS A 43 -2.45 8.07 9.01
N LYS A 44 -2.75 7.31 10.06
CA LYS A 44 -2.25 5.94 10.23
C LYS A 44 -2.75 5.07 9.07
N ILE A 45 -1.85 4.33 8.43
CA ILE A 45 -2.18 3.50 7.27
C ILE A 45 -1.57 2.10 7.37
N ASP A 46 -2.25 1.13 6.77
CA ASP A 46 -1.68 -0.20 6.51
C ASP A 46 -0.84 -0.13 5.23
N PHE A 47 0.42 0.26 5.37
CA PHE A 47 1.30 0.59 4.24
C PHE A 47 1.60 -0.60 3.32
N GLU A 48 1.47 -1.85 3.81
CA GLU A 48 1.61 -3.04 2.96
C GLU A 48 0.52 -3.12 1.88
N ASN A 49 -0.61 -2.44 2.10
CA ASN A 49 -1.76 -2.42 1.20
C ASN A 49 -1.92 -1.07 0.48
N VAL A 50 -0.86 -0.25 0.42
CA VAL A 50 -0.89 1.07 -0.23
C VAL A 50 0.35 1.29 -1.09
N TYR A 51 0.16 1.70 -2.35
CA TYR A 51 1.27 2.11 -3.22
C TYR A 51 1.18 3.59 -3.57
N LEU A 52 2.15 4.39 -3.11
CA LEU A 52 2.23 5.83 -3.37
C LEU A 52 3.18 6.16 -4.51
N ASP A 53 2.87 7.22 -5.26
CA ASP A 53 3.79 7.81 -6.23
C ASP A 53 5.02 8.39 -5.52
N LYS A 54 6.20 7.87 -5.89
CA LYS A 54 7.50 8.33 -5.36
C LYS A 54 7.75 9.81 -5.67
N ASP A 55 7.23 10.31 -6.78
CA ASP A 55 7.47 11.68 -7.26
C ASP A 55 6.52 12.68 -6.57
N ASN A 56 5.54 12.18 -5.80
CA ASN A 56 4.65 12.97 -4.96
C ASN A 56 5.04 12.92 -3.47
N ILE A 57 6.24 12.44 -3.11
CA ILE A 57 6.69 12.39 -1.71
C ILE A 57 7.57 13.61 -1.39
N GLU A 58 7.14 14.40 -0.40
CA GLU A 58 7.91 15.53 0.13
C GLU A 58 9.04 15.04 1.03
N TYR A 59 8.70 14.22 2.03
CA TYR A 59 9.69 13.61 2.92
C TYR A 59 9.21 12.30 3.54
N VAL A 60 10.18 11.51 4.00
CA VAL A 60 9.96 10.36 4.88
C VAL A 60 10.82 10.54 6.12
N LYS A 61 10.17 10.61 7.28
CA LYS A 61 10.80 10.89 8.58
C LYS A 61 10.55 9.73 9.53
N ILE A 62 11.62 9.16 10.06
CA ILE A 62 11.57 8.04 11.01
C ILE A 62 11.85 8.58 12.40
N ASP A 63 10.94 8.33 13.32
CA ASP A 63 11.14 8.46 14.75
C ASP A 63 11.40 7.08 15.35
N LYS A 64 12.66 6.82 15.71
CA LYS A 64 13.07 5.53 16.28
C LYS A 64 12.60 5.35 17.72
N GLN A 65 12.42 6.45 18.46
CA GLN A 65 12.02 6.42 19.86
C GLN A 65 10.55 6.01 19.97
N ASN A 66 9.70 6.66 19.17
CA ASN A 66 8.27 6.37 19.14
C ASN A 66 7.91 5.23 18.19
N LYS A 67 8.89 4.68 17.46
CA LYS A 67 8.69 3.68 16.39
C LYS A 67 7.61 4.11 15.40
N THR A 68 7.71 5.35 14.92
CA THR A 68 6.81 5.87 13.89
C THR A 68 7.58 6.25 12.64
N LEU A 69 6.91 6.11 11.49
CA LEU A 69 7.41 6.55 10.21
C LEU A 69 6.35 7.45 9.58
N HIS A 70 6.73 8.70 9.30
CA HIS A 70 5.86 9.70 8.71
C HIS A 70 6.25 9.91 7.26
N ILE A 71 5.31 9.72 6.36
CA ILE A 71 5.41 10.01 4.94
C ILE A 71 4.53 11.23 4.67
N LYS A 72 5.13 12.29 4.13
CA LYS A 72 4.41 13.49 3.73
C LYS A 72 4.36 13.58 2.22
N GLN A 73 3.18 13.81 1.66
CA GLN A 73 3.01 14.01 0.23
C GLN A 73 3.15 15.50 -0.13
N LEU A 74 3.70 15.80 -1.32
CA LEU A 74 3.73 17.17 -1.86
C LEU A 74 2.31 17.70 -2.05
N LYS A 75 1.41 16.83 -2.51
CA LYS A 75 -0.03 17.07 -2.58
C LYS A 75 -0.74 15.81 -2.09
N THR A 76 -1.69 15.97 -1.18
CA THR A 76 -2.58 14.86 -0.80
C THR A 76 -3.41 14.44 -2.01
N ILE A 77 -3.33 13.16 -2.37
CA ILE A 77 -4.05 12.57 -3.50
C ILE A 77 -5.05 11.55 -2.96
N GLU A 78 -6.20 11.46 -3.62
CA GLU A 78 -7.16 10.39 -3.36
C GLU A 78 -6.65 9.08 -3.97
N LEU A 79 -6.36 8.10 -3.11
CA LEU A 79 -5.97 6.77 -3.55
C LEU A 79 -7.19 5.99 -4.02
N ILE A 80 -7.01 5.19 -5.07
CA ILE A 80 -8.09 4.33 -5.58
C ILE A 80 -7.92 2.91 -5.05
N GLU A 81 -9.03 2.28 -4.68
CA GLU A 81 -9.07 0.86 -4.37
C GLU A 81 -9.10 0.05 -5.67
N VAL A 82 -8.09 -0.79 -5.90
CA VAL A 82 -7.93 -1.50 -7.19
C VAL A 82 -9.13 -2.39 -7.51
N SER A 83 -9.73 -3.05 -6.51
CA SER A 83 -10.90 -3.90 -6.71
C SER A 83 -12.13 -3.13 -7.24
N ARG A 84 -12.26 -1.84 -6.92
CA ARG A 84 -13.36 -1.00 -7.42
C ARG A 84 -13.36 -0.87 -8.92
N LEU A 85 -12.21 -0.96 -9.58
CA LEU A 85 -12.12 -0.97 -11.04
C LEU A 85 -12.93 -2.11 -11.66
N TYR A 86 -12.96 -3.29 -11.03
CA TYR A 86 -13.80 -4.40 -11.46
C TYR A 86 -15.27 -4.17 -11.10
N ILE A 87 -15.55 -3.73 -9.88
CA ILE A 87 -16.91 -3.49 -9.40
C ILE A 87 -17.63 -2.47 -10.29
N ASP A 88 -16.97 -1.35 -10.60
CA ASP A 88 -17.51 -0.29 -11.46
C ASP A 88 -17.79 -0.79 -12.88
N ARG A 89 -17.02 -1.77 -13.37
CA ARG A 89 -17.25 -2.41 -14.67
C ARG A 89 -18.49 -3.31 -14.63
N VAL A 90 -18.63 -4.14 -13.60
CA VAL A 90 -19.77 -5.06 -13.41
C VAL A 90 -21.06 -4.28 -13.17
N MET A 91 -21.00 -3.19 -12.39
CA MET A 91 -22.18 -2.37 -12.10
C MET A 91 -22.72 -1.64 -13.33
N LYS A 92 -21.86 -1.32 -14.30
CA LYS A 92 -22.29 -0.74 -15.58
C LYS A 92 -23.06 -1.72 -16.47
N THR A 93 -22.99 -3.03 -16.22
CA THR A 93 -23.67 -4.04 -17.04
C THR A 93 -25.05 -4.43 -16.53
N ASN A 94 -25.63 -3.72 -15.55
CA ASN A 94 -27.01 -3.87 -15.06
C ASN A 94 -27.40 -5.27 -14.56
N GLU A 95 -26.44 -6.05 -14.08
CA GLU A 95 -26.72 -7.30 -13.38
C GLU A 95 -26.79 -7.01 -11.86
N ASN A 96 -27.88 -7.45 -11.21
CA ASN A 96 -28.09 -7.34 -9.76
C ASN A 96 -27.08 -8.23 -9.01
N HIS A 97 -25.81 -7.83 -9.00
CA HIS A 97 -24.75 -8.51 -8.27
C HIS A 97 -24.61 -7.91 -6.88
N ASP A 98 -24.53 -8.78 -5.87
CA ASP A 98 -24.06 -8.38 -4.55
C ASP A 98 -22.54 -8.17 -4.62
N VAL A 99 -22.10 -6.91 -4.55
CA VAL A 99 -20.68 -6.50 -4.55
C VAL A 99 -19.86 -7.26 -3.51
N ASN A 100 -20.49 -7.61 -2.39
CA ASN A 100 -19.82 -8.28 -1.29
C ASN A 100 -19.51 -9.75 -1.61
N GLN A 101 -20.25 -10.35 -2.55
CA GLN A 101 -20.09 -11.73 -2.99
C GLN A 101 -19.14 -11.87 -4.19
N LEU A 102 -18.75 -10.75 -4.81
CA LEU A 102 -17.77 -10.76 -5.90
C LEU A 102 -16.40 -11.19 -5.37
N GLU A 103 -15.98 -12.38 -5.81
CA GLU A 103 -14.60 -12.85 -5.70
C GLU A 103 -13.74 -11.99 -6.64
N ILE A 104 -12.78 -11.23 -6.10
CA ILE A 104 -11.92 -10.35 -6.90
C ILE A 104 -10.47 -10.59 -6.49
N LEU A 105 -9.66 -11.05 -7.44
CA LEU A 105 -8.22 -11.17 -7.29
C LEU A 105 -7.56 -9.88 -7.78
N VAL A 106 -6.82 -9.22 -6.90
CA VAL A 106 -6.01 -8.04 -7.24
C VAL A 106 -4.57 -8.49 -7.45
N VAL A 107 -4.00 -8.15 -8.60
CA VAL A 107 -2.60 -8.41 -8.95
C VAL A 107 -1.91 -7.10 -9.29
N VAL A 108 -0.83 -6.76 -8.60
CA VAL A 108 -0.03 -5.55 -8.84
C VAL A 108 1.40 -5.95 -9.11
N ASN A 109 1.95 -5.58 -10.28
CA ASN A 109 3.28 -6.00 -10.75
C ASN A 109 3.52 -7.51 -10.67
N GLY A 110 2.51 -8.31 -11.02
CA GLY A 110 2.58 -9.76 -10.99
C GLY A 110 2.47 -10.40 -9.60
N LEU A 111 2.33 -9.61 -8.53
CA LEU A 111 2.15 -10.12 -7.17
C LEU A 111 0.68 -9.99 -6.72
N PRO A 112 0.10 -11.04 -6.09
CA PRO A 112 -1.24 -10.95 -5.54
C PRO A 112 -1.26 -9.97 -4.36
N ARG A 113 -2.35 -9.18 -4.26
CA ARG A 113 -2.60 -8.20 -3.20
C ARG A 113 -3.97 -8.42 -2.58
N LYS A 114 -4.19 -7.81 -1.41
CA LYS A 114 -5.51 -7.81 -0.76
C LYS A 114 -6.53 -7.07 -1.64
N LYS A 115 -7.80 -7.44 -1.54
CA LYS A 115 -8.92 -6.82 -2.29
C LYS A 115 -8.96 -5.30 -2.09
N ASN A 116 -8.66 -4.82 -0.89
CA ASN A 116 -8.68 -3.40 -0.54
C ASN A 116 -7.35 -2.66 -0.80
N PHE A 117 -6.48 -3.19 -1.68
CA PHE A 117 -5.22 -2.54 -2.03
C PHE A 117 -5.48 -1.16 -2.64
N LEU A 118 -4.85 -0.14 -2.07
CA LEU A 118 -4.95 1.24 -2.52
C LEU A 118 -3.72 1.61 -3.36
N ILE A 119 -3.94 2.37 -4.41
CA ILE A 119 -2.86 2.83 -5.30
C ILE A 119 -3.07 4.29 -5.69
N ASP A 120 -1.97 5.03 -5.78
CA ASP A 120 -1.96 6.34 -6.42
C ASP A 120 -2.19 6.16 -7.93
N PRO A 121 -3.27 6.72 -8.52
CA PRO A 121 -3.59 6.55 -9.93
C PRO A 121 -2.47 6.94 -10.88
N LYS A 122 -1.62 7.91 -10.51
CA LYS A 122 -0.50 8.35 -11.35
C LYS A 122 0.57 7.28 -11.55
N THR A 123 0.66 6.31 -10.64
CA THR A 123 1.62 5.22 -10.76
C THR A 123 1.17 4.18 -11.78
N ILE A 124 -0.12 4.14 -12.14
CA ILE A 124 -0.65 3.09 -13.01
C ILE A 124 -0.19 3.32 -14.45
N THR A 125 0.59 2.38 -14.97
CA THR A 125 0.99 2.32 -16.38
C THR A 125 -0.04 1.58 -17.22
N SER A 126 -0.63 0.51 -16.69
CA SER A 126 -1.68 -0.24 -17.39
C SER A 126 -2.64 -0.97 -16.45
N ILE A 127 -3.87 -1.19 -16.93
CA ILE A 127 -4.93 -1.91 -16.24
C ILE A 127 -5.47 -2.98 -17.18
N LYS A 128 -5.52 -4.23 -16.72
CA LYS A 128 -6.23 -5.31 -17.39
C LYS A 128 -7.28 -5.89 -16.45
N ILE A 129 -8.52 -5.91 -16.90
CA ILE A 129 -9.64 -6.44 -16.13
C ILE A 129 -10.12 -7.71 -16.83
N LEU A 130 -10.00 -8.86 -16.16
CA LEU A 130 -10.43 -10.16 -16.66
C LEU A 130 -11.73 -10.57 -15.97
N SER A 131 -12.73 -10.92 -16.77
CA SER A 131 -13.96 -11.55 -16.32
C SER A 131 -13.76 -13.07 -16.16
N LYS A 132 -14.73 -13.74 -15.52
CA LYS A 132 -14.81 -15.21 -15.46
C LYS A 132 -14.58 -15.87 -16.82
N ASN A 133 -15.24 -15.36 -17.86
CA ASN A 133 -15.15 -15.91 -19.21
C ASN A 133 -13.74 -15.76 -19.81
N ASP A 134 -13.09 -14.62 -19.55
CA ASP A 134 -11.71 -14.40 -19.99
C ASP A 134 -10.74 -15.40 -19.34
N ILE A 135 -10.97 -15.74 -18.07
CA ILE A 135 -10.12 -16.64 -17.28
C ILE A 135 -10.31 -18.10 -17.70
N HIS A 136 -11.56 -18.51 -17.91
CA HIS A 136 -11.88 -19.86 -18.40
C HIS A 136 -11.19 -20.15 -19.74
N ASN A 137 -11.13 -19.15 -20.62
CA ASN A 137 -10.46 -19.28 -21.92
C ASN A 137 -8.92 -19.30 -21.82
N MET A 138 -8.34 -18.87 -20.69
CA MET A 138 -6.88 -18.81 -20.48
C MET A 138 -6.30 -20.03 -19.78
N ILE A 139 -7.06 -20.66 -18.87
CA ILE A 139 -6.59 -21.80 -18.06
C ILE A 139 -7.34 -23.05 -18.53
N TYR A 140 -6.67 -23.88 -19.34
CA TYR A 140 -7.15 -25.24 -19.65
C TYR A 140 -7.11 -26.11 -18.36
N GLY A 141 -8.10 -26.03 -17.48
CA GLY A 141 -8.16 -26.82 -16.25
C GLY A 141 -9.39 -26.58 -15.35
N GLU A 142 -9.91 -27.66 -14.77
CA GLU A 142 -11.22 -27.84 -14.08
C GLU A 142 -11.54 -26.95 -12.85
N LYS A 143 -10.61 -26.12 -12.35
CA LYS A 143 -10.92 -25.21 -11.22
C LYS A 143 -11.28 -23.83 -11.73
N SER A 144 -12.58 -23.63 -12.00
CA SER A 144 -13.12 -22.33 -12.36
C SER A 144 -13.06 -21.38 -11.16
N PHE A 145 -12.17 -20.40 -11.20
CA PHE A 145 -12.31 -19.19 -10.41
C PHE A 145 -13.56 -18.46 -10.91
N ASP A 146 -14.53 -18.20 -10.02
CA ASP A 146 -15.81 -17.59 -10.38
C ASP A 146 -15.78 -16.06 -10.29
N GLY A 147 -14.60 -15.51 -9.99
CA GLY A 147 -14.38 -14.08 -9.77
C GLY A 147 -13.82 -13.29 -10.96
N GLY A 148 -13.56 -12.01 -10.68
CA GLY A 148 -12.81 -11.11 -11.55
C GLY A 148 -11.33 -11.01 -11.17
N ILE A 149 -10.45 -10.74 -12.14
CA ILE A 149 -9.05 -10.39 -11.86
C ILE A 149 -8.81 -8.96 -12.33
N VAL A 150 -8.27 -8.13 -11.43
CA VAL A 150 -7.73 -6.81 -11.80
C VAL A 150 -6.21 -6.89 -11.74
N VAL A 151 -5.58 -6.73 -12.90
CA VAL A 151 -4.12 -6.66 -13.03
C VAL A 151 -3.72 -5.21 -13.27
N VAL A 152 -2.84 -4.71 -12.42
CA VAL A 152 -2.26 -3.37 -12.51
C VAL A 152 -0.75 -3.48 -12.67
N THR A 153 -0.19 -2.75 -13.62
CA THR A 153 1.26 -2.54 -13.75
C THR A 153 1.54 -1.08 -13.46
N ASN A 154 2.57 -0.81 -12.65
CA ASN A 154 2.98 0.54 -12.26
C ASN A 154 4.47 0.80 -12.49
#